data_AF-A0A3B8XL20-F1
#
_entry.id   AF-A0A3B8XL20-F1
#
_cell.length_a   1.000
_cell.length_b   1.000
_cell.length_c   1.000
_cell.angle_alpha   90.00
_cell.angle_beta   90.00
_cell.angle_gamma   90.00
#
_symmetry.space_group_name_H-M   'P 1'
#
loop_
_entity.id
_entity.type
_entity.pdbx_description
1 polymer ?
#
loop_
_entity_poly.entity_id
_entity_poly.type
_entity_poly.pdbx_seq_one_letter_code
_entity_poly.pdbx_strand_id
1 'polypeptide(L)'
;MQASRLLASQLNSVNFRLHEVAGSMEPDDWLRRAVPGTNLPAFTFWHVVRVIDSTVHTGIRGVPELIESPPWASKAWARSEGGVGYSVEEADELAAQVVPAEILEYADVLRSHISQWLRAISDEELEAPNAMSDNVNKHNAYNRPAVQESLKPLVGQPVWLLLSITCYAHCWAHLEEIRLLTAAGRTARQ
;
A
#
# COMPACT_ATOMS: atom_id res chain seq x y z
N MET A 1 14.91 21.46 8.80
CA MET A 1 13.67 20.66 8.56
C MET A 1 13.96 19.28 9.11
N GLN A 2 13.14 18.76 10.04
CA GLN A 2 13.35 17.40 10.58
C GLN A 2 12.98 16.36 9.50
N ALA A 3 13.81 15.34 9.28
CA ALA A 3 13.60 14.35 8.21
C ALA A 3 12.25 13.65 8.33
N SER A 4 11.86 13.29 9.56
CA SER A 4 10.56 12.70 9.89
C SER A 4 9.36 13.57 9.45
N ARG A 5 9.48 14.90 9.49
CA ARG A 5 8.43 15.82 9.02
C ARG A 5 8.28 15.80 7.51
N LEU A 6 9.38 15.66 6.77
CA LEU A 6 9.35 15.53 5.31
C LEU A 6 8.69 14.20 4.92
N LEU A 7 9.11 13.09 5.53
CA LEU A 7 8.54 11.76 5.32
C LEU A 7 7.03 11.74 5.63
N ALA A 8 6.62 12.36 6.75
CA ALA A 8 5.20 12.49 7.08
C ALA A 8 4.44 13.29 6.03
N SER A 9 5.03 14.35 5.48
CA SER A 9 4.41 15.15 4.43
C SER A 9 4.24 14.36 3.13
N GLN A 10 5.23 13.55 2.76
CA GLN A 10 5.16 12.64 1.62
C GLN A 10 4.07 11.58 1.78
N LEU A 11 3.98 10.91 2.93
CA LEU A 11 2.94 9.90 3.14
C LEU A 11 1.54 10.52 3.23
N ASN A 12 1.42 11.74 3.78
CA ASN A 12 0.18 12.49 3.72
C ASN A 12 -0.22 12.84 2.29
N SER A 13 0.72 13.15 1.39
CA SER A 13 0.39 13.43 -0.01
C SER A 13 -0.11 12.19 -0.76
N VAL A 14 0.39 10.99 -0.46
CA VAL A 14 -0.20 9.73 -0.98
C VAL A 14 -1.66 9.61 -0.58
N ASN A 15 -2.00 9.91 0.69
CA ASN A 15 -3.39 9.86 1.14
C ASN A 15 -4.27 10.88 0.41
N PHE A 16 -3.81 12.13 0.25
CA PHE A 16 -4.55 13.11 -0.55
C PHE A 16 -4.74 12.63 -1.99
N ARG A 17 -3.71 12.02 -2.58
CA ARG A 17 -3.77 11.50 -3.93
C ARG A 17 -4.74 10.31 -4.07
N LEU A 18 -4.84 9.45 -3.06
CA LEU A 18 -5.86 8.39 -3.01
C LEU A 18 -7.28 8.97 -3.11
N HIS A 19 -7.57 10.00 -2.32
CA HIS A 19 -8.87 10.70 -2.36
C HIS A 19 -9.13 11.36 -3.71
N GLU A 20 -8.12 12.02 -4.30
CA GLU A 20 -8.24 12.62 -5.64
C GLU A 20 -8.51 11.57 -6.73
N VAL A 21 -7.80 10.45 -6.71
CA VAL A 21 -8.02 9.34 -7.63
C VAL A 21 -9.46 8.84 -7.48
N ALA A 22 -9.88 8.47 -6.27
CA ALA A 22 -11.22 7.95 -6.03
C ALA A 22 -12.33 8.92 -6.46
N GLY A 23 -12.16 10.22 -6.19
CA GLY A 23 -13.11 11.26 -6.61
C GLY A 23 -13.20 11.48 -8.13
N SER A 24 -12.23 10.98 -8.89
CA SER A 24 -12.21 11.07 -10.36
C SER A 24 -12.70 9.81 -11.08
N MET A 25 -12.92 8.71 -10.35
CA MET A 25 -13.28 7.40 -10.89
C MET A 25 -14.79 7.26 -11.05
N GLU A 26 -15.23 6.68 -12.17
CA GLU A 26 -16.59 6.20 -12.36
C GLU A 26 -16.69 4.74 -11.88
N PRO A 27 -17.90 4.24 -11.54
CA PRO A 27 -18.08 2.87 -11.05
C PRO A 27 -17.45 1.80 -11.95
N ASP A 28 -17.62 1.93 -13.27
CA ASP A 28 -17.10 0.96 -14.24
C ASP A 28 -15.58 0.99 -14.38
N ASP A 29 -14.90 2.06 -13.97
CA ASP A 29 -13.45 2.18 -14.15
C ASP A 29 -12.68 1.23 -13.22
N TRP A 30 -13.21 0.99 -12.02
CA TRP A 30 -12.55 0.20 -10.99
C TRP A 30 -12.18 -1.22 -11.43
N LEU A 31 -13.01 -1.81 -12.29
CA LEU A 31 -12.85 -3.17 -12.82
C LEU A 31 -12.56 -3.19 -14.32
N ARG A 32 -12.18 -2.05 -14.91
CA ARG A 32 -11.81 -1.97 -16.32
C ARG A 32 -10.31 -2.18 -16.51
N ARG A 33 -9.96 -3.22 -17.26
CA ARG A 33 -8.58 -3.43 -17.74
C ARG A 33 -8.39 -2.74 -19.09
N ALA A 34 -7.74 -1.58 -19.08
CA ALA A 34 -7.50 -0.82 -20.31
C ALA A 34 -6.39 -1.42 -21.20
N VAL A 35 -5.37 -2.03 -20.58
CA VAL A 35 -4.21 -2.62 -21.27
C VAL A 35 -4.06 -4.07 -20.84
N PRO A 36 -3.93 -5.04 -21.77
CA PRO A 36 -3.71 -6.44 -21.41
C PRO A 36 -2.48 -6.61 -20.51
N GLY A 37 -2.62 -7.42 -19.46
CA GLY A 37 -1.52 -7.72 -18.53
C GLY A 37 -1.34 -6.74 -17.36
N THR A 38 -2.04 -5.58 -17.34
CA THR A 38 -2.00 -4.66 -16.19
C THR A 38 -3.02 -5.05 -15.13
N ASN A 39 -2.74 -4.78 -13.85
CA ASN A 39 -3.71 -5.00 -12.78
C ASN A 39 -4.99 -4.15 -12.97
N LEU A 40 -6.09 -4.61 -12.39
CA LEU A 40 -7.31 -3.81 -12.31
C LEU A 40 -7.13 -2.63 -11.35
N PRO A 41 -7.69 -1.44 -11.65
CA PRO A 41 -7.54 -0.26 -10.80
C PRO A 41 -7.93 -0.48 -9.34
N ALA A 42 -8.98 -1.26 -9.06
CA ALA A 42 -9.40 -1.57 -7.70
C ALA A 42 -8.34 -2.34 -6.89
N PHE A 43 -7.66 -3.32 -7.52
CA PHE A 43 -6.56 -4.03 -6.87
C PHE A 43 -5.41 -3.08 -6.57
N THR A 44 -4.97 -2.29 -7.55
CA THR A 44 -3.86 -1.33 -7.38
C THR A 44 -4.18 -0.29 -6.29
N PHE A 45 -5.44 0.15 -6.19
CA PHE A 45 -5.89 1.10 -5.18
C PHE A 45 -5.82 0.53 -3.76
N TRP A 46 -6.27 -0.71 -3.56
CA TRP A 46 -6.09 -1.45 -2.30
C TRP A 46 -4.61 -1.69 -1.98
N HIS A 47 -3.83 -2.11 -2.98
CA HIS A 47 -2.42 -2.45 -2.86
C HIS A 47 -1.59 -1.29 -2.30
N VAL A 48 -1.82 -0.07 -2.78
CA VAL A 48 -1.13 1.14 -2.28
C VAL A 48 -1.23 1.27 -0.77
N VAL A 49 -2.43 1.12 -0.20
CA VAL A 49 -2.64 1.27 1.24
C VAL A 49 -2.02 0.10 2.01
N ARG A 50 -2.07 -1.11 1.44
CA ARG A 50 -1.49 -2.32 2.04
C ARG A 50 0.01 -2.32 2.10
N VAL A 51 0.69 -1.85 1.05
CA VAL A 51 2.16 -1.74 1.05
C VAL A 51 2.62 -0.82 2.17
N ILE A 52 1.94 0.30 2.36
CA ILE A 52 2.27 1.24 3.44
C ILE A 52 2.06 0.58 4.81
N ASP A 53 0.92 -0.07 5.00
CA ASP A 53 0.59 -0.72 6.27
C ASP A 53 1.55 -1.85 6.62
N SER A 54 1.75 -2.80 5.70
CA SER A 54 2.64 -3.95 5.90
C SER A 54 4.08 -3.53 6.13
N THR A 55 4.58 -2.57 5.33
CA THR A 55 5.95 -2.07 5.45
C THR A 55 6.17 -1.36 6.78
N VAL A 56 5.24 -0.48 7.19
CA VAL A 56 5.42 0.32 8.41
C VAL A 56 5.14 -0.47 9.67
N HIS A 57 4.01 -1.16 9.77
CA HIS A 57 3.63 -1.87 11.00
C HIS A 57 4.46 -3.13 11.19
N THR A 58 4.38 -4.09 10.27
CA THR A 58 5.12 -5.35 10.40
C THR A 58 6.59 -5.15 10.06
N GLY A 59 6.89 -4.68 8.85
CA GLY A 59 8.27 -4.63 8.34
C GLY A 59 9.22 -3.81 9.20
N ILE A 60 8.88 -2.56 9.47
CA ILE A 60 9.73 -1.63 10.23
C ILE A 60 9.52 -1.79 11.74
N ARG A 61 8.27 -1.71 12.20
CA ARG A 61 7.95 -1.60 13.64
C ARG A 61 7.79 -2.94 14.35
N GLY A 62 7.63 -4.05 13.64
CA GLY A 62 7.42 -5.38 14.22
C GLY A 62 6.13 -5.49 15.05
N VAL A 63 5.11 -4.69 14.73
CA VAL A 63 3.79 -4.70 15.38
C VAL A 63 2.72 -5.20 14.40
N PRO A 64 1.57 -5.72 14.89
CA PRO A 64 0.47 -6.13 14.02
C PRO A 64 0.02 -5.01 13.06
N GLU A 65 -0.36 -5.43 11.86
CA GLU A 65 -0.88 -4.54 10.81
C GLU A 65 -2.25 -4.01 11.19
N LEU A 66 -2.58 -2.82 10.67
CA LEU A 66 -3.89 -2.25 10.93
C LEU A 66 -5.01 -3.14 10.38
N ILE A 67 -4.76 -3.84 9.27
CA ILE A 67 -5.76 -4.71 8.63
C ILE A 67 -6.22 -5.86 9.53
N GLU A 68 -5.40 -6.27 10.50
CA GLU A 68 -5.71 -7.34 11.46
C GLU A 68 -6.65 -6.88 12.58
N SER A 69 -6.92 -5.56 12.67
CA SER A 69 -7.81 -4.99 13.68
C SER A 69 -9.23 -4.75 13.14
N PRO A 70 -10.27 -4.77 14.01
CA PRO A 70 -11.60 -4.32 13.63
C PRO A 70 -11.60 -2.83 13.21
N PRO A 71 -12.45 -2.42 12.24
CA PRO A 71 -13.38 -3.27 11.47
C PRO A 71 -12.73 -3.99 10.28
N TRP A 72 -11.46 -3.72 9.98
CA TRP A 72 -10.78 -4.10 8.75
C TRP A 72 -10.64 -5.61 8.57
N ALA A 73 -10.34 -6.33 9.65
CA ALA A 73 -10.16 -7.78 9.63
C ALA A 73 -11.41 -8.56 9.14
N SER A 74 -12.59 -7.94 9.20
CA SER A 74 -13.86 -8.53 8.77
C SER A 74 -14.24 -8.21 7.32
N LYS A 75 -13.49 -7.34 6.64
CA LYS A 75 -13.81 -6.91 5.27
C LYS A 75 -13.48 -8.00 4.26
N ALA A 76 -14.28 -8.10 3.20
CA ALA A 76 -14.09 -9.13 2.17
C ALA A 76 -12.71 -9.04 1.51
N TRP A 77 -12.21 -7.82 1.28
CA TRP A 77 -10.89 -7.55 0.72
C TRP A 77 -9.74 -7.72 1.73
N ALA A 78 -10.00 -8.10 2.98
CA ALA A 78 -8.94 -8.25 3.98
C ALA A 78 -8.05 -9.44 3.67
N ARG A 79 -6.73 -9.20 3.65
CA ARG A 79 -5.70 -10.21 3.40
C ARG A 79 -4.57 -9.97 4.40
N SER A 80 -4.18 -11.01 5.10
CA SER A 80 -3.17 -10.95 6.16
C SER A 80 -1.75 -10.87 5.60
N GLU A 81 -1.56 -11.17 4.31
CA GLU A 81 -0.30 -10.98 3.61
C GLU A 81 -0.08 -9.52 3.18
N GLY A 82 1.18 -9.11 3.12
CA GLY A 82 1.64 -7.72 2.98
C GLY A 82 1.35 -6.99 1.67
N GLY A 83 0.29 -7.39 0.94
CA GLY A 83 -0.20 -6.70 -0.26
C GLY A 83 0.49 -7.10 -1.56
N VAL A 84 1.36 -8.12 -1.56
CA VAL A 84 2.20 -8.53 -2.70
C VAL A 84 2.11 -10.03 -2.97
N GLY A 85 2.69 -10.49 -4.08
CA GLY A 85 2.82 -11.91 -4.39
C GLY A 85 1.57 -12.57 -4.96
N TYR A 86 0.66 -11.78 -5.54
CA TYR A 86 -0.58 -12.25 -6.17
C TYR A 86 -0.33 -12.66 -7.62
N SER A 87 -0.96 -13.74 -8.07
CA SER A 87 -1.14 -13.99 -9.51
C SER A 87 -2.11 -12.96 -10.11
N VAL A 88 -2.20 -12.91 -11.44
CA VAL A 88 -3.16 -12.01 -12.12
C VAL A 88 -4.60 -12.38 -11.75
N GLU A 89 -4.89 -13.67 -11.66
CA GLU A 89 -6.22 -14.19 -11.30
C GLU A 89 -6.56 -13.86 -9.84
N GLU A 90 -5.64 -14.08 -8.90
CA GLU A 90 -5.83 -13.73 -7.50
C GLU A 90 -6.02 -12.22 -7.31
N ALA A 91 -5.29 -11.40 -8.07
CA ALA A 91 -5.43 -9.95 -8.06
C ALA A 91 -6.80 -9.50 -8.59
N ASP A 92 -7.32 -10.14 -9.64
CA ASP A 92 -8.64 -9.83 -10.20
C ASP A 92 -9.78 -10.25 -9.25
N GLU A 93 -9.67 -11.42 -8.62
CA GLU A 93 -10.63 -11.88 -7.61
C GLU A 93 -10.68 -10.93 -6.41
N LEU A 94 -9.52 -10.44 -5.97
CA LEU A 94 -9.45 -9.44 -4.90
C LEU A 94 -10.01 -8.09 -5.36
N ALA A 95 -9.69 -7.64 -6.57
CA ALA A 95 -10.20 -6.40 -7.13
C ALA A 95 -11.74 -6.33 -7.06
N ALA A 96 -12.42 -7.45 -7.37
CA ALA A 96 -13.87 -7.54 -7.32
C ALA A 96 -14.47 -7.42 -5.90
N GLN A 97 -13.66 -7.59 -4.85
CA GLN A 97 -14.06 -7.50 -3.44
C GLN A 97 -13.75 -6.11 -2.84
N VAL A 98 -12.95 -5.30 -3.52
CA VAL A 98 -12.54 -3.98 -3.04
C VAL A 98 -13.71 -3.00 -3.10
N VAL A 99 -13.95 -2.32 -1.98
CA VAL A 99 -14.91 -1.22 -1.89
C VAL A 99 -14.12 0.08 -1.70
N PRO A 100 -14.01 0.95 -2.72
CA PRO A 100 -13.12 2.12 -2.67
C PRO A 100 -13.33 3.04 -1.47
N ALA A 101 -14.58 3.24 -1.05
CA ALA A 101 -14.90 4.03 0.15
C ALA A 101 -14.30 3.43 1.43
N GLU A 102 -14.35 2.11 1.60
CA GLU A 102 -13.76 1.44 2.75
C GLU A 102 -12.23 1.51 2.73
N ILE A 103 -11.62 1.47 1.55
CA ILE A 103 -10.17 1.64 1.39
C ILE A 103 -9.73 3.07 1.76
N LEU A 104 -10.54 4.09 1.45
CA LEU A 104 -10.26 5.46 1.87
C LEU A 104 -10.37 5.63 3.38
N GLU A 105 -11.41 5.09 4.01
CA GLU A 105 -11.53 5.09 5.48
C GLU A 105 -10.33 4.39 6.12
N TYR A 106 -9.91 3.26 5.55
CA TYR A 106 -8.74 2.53 5.97
C TYR A 106 -7.45 3.36 5.85
N ALA A 107 -7.26 4.02 4.70
CA ALA A 107 -6.11 4.88 4.43
C ALA A 107 -6.04 6.07 5.39
N ASP A 108 -7.17 6.69 5.73
CA ASP A 108 -7.22 7.83 6.64
C ASP A 108 -6.79 7.45 8.07
N VAL A 109 -7.21 6.28 8.54
CA VAL A 109 -6.82 5.75 9.86
C VAL A 109 -5.34 5.36 9.85
N LEU A 110 -4.88 4.68 8.79
CA LEU A 110 -3.48 4.33 8.60
C LEU A 110 -2.58 5.56 8.61
N ARG A 111 -2.94 6.60 7.85
CA ARG A 111 -2.24 7.89 7.78
C ARG A 111 -2.11 8.52 9.17
N SER A 112 -3.17 8.47 9.98
CA SER A 112 -3.17 8.98 11.34
C SER A 112 -2.16 8.24 12.23
N HIS A 113 -2.18 6.91 12.20
CA HIS A 113 -1.26 6.05 12.97
C HIS A 113 0.21 6.32 12.59
N ILE A 114 0.50 6.36 11.29
CA ILE A 114 1.86 6.58 10.78
C ILE A 114 2.33 8.00 11.12
N SER A 115 1.46 9.00 10.96
CA SER A 115 1.79 10.38 11.32
C SER A 115 2.10 10.52 12.82
N GLN A 116 1.43 9.76 13.68
CA GLN A 116 1.72 9.75 15.11
C GLN A 116 3.08 9.12 15.41
N TRP A 117 3.38 7.97 14.79
CA TRP A 117 4.67 7.31 14.95
C TRP A 117 5.83 8.16 14.42
N LEU A 118 5.69 8.78 13.25
CA LEU A 118 6.73 9.64 12.67
C LEU A 118 7.02 10.91 13.51
N ARG A 119 6.12 11.33 14.40
CA ARG A 119 6.42 12.42 15.34
C ARG A 119 7.37 12.01 16.46
N ALA A 120 7.46 10.71 16.74
CA ALA A 120 8.25 10.16 17.84
C ALA A 120 9.57 9.51 17.39
N ILE A 121 9.69 9.12 16.11
CA ILE A 121 10.90 8.49 15.59
C ILE A 121 12.08 9.47 15.55
N SER A 122 13.25 8.98 15.93
CA SER A 122 14.52 9.70 15.86
C SER A 122 15.20 9.57 14.48
N ASP A 123 16.13 10.48 14.18
CA ASP A 123 16.93 10.39 12.95
C ASP A 123 17.82 9.14 12.93
N GLU A 124 18.30 8.67 14.10
CA GLU A 124 19.08 7.43 14.21
C GLU A 124 18.25 6.20 13.84
N GLU A 125 17.00 6.12 14.31
CA GLU A 125 16.07 5.04 13.92
C GLU A 125 15.71 5.10 12.42
N LEU A 126 15.68 6.30 11.83
CA LEU A 126 15.44 6.46 10.40
C LEU A 126 16.61 5.96 9.54
N GLU A 127 17.85 6.18 9.98
CA GLU A 127 19.07 5.74 9.29
C GLU A 127 19.39 4.25 9.54
N ALA A 128 18.85 3.66 10.60
CA ALA A 128 19.10 2.26 10.94
C ALA A 128 18.59 1.30 9.85
N PRO A 129 19.30 0.19 9.60
CA PRO A 129 18.79 -0.94 8.82
C PRO A 129 17.46 -1.44 9.39
N ASN A 130 16.46 -1.65 8.53
CA ASN A 130 15.19 -2.23 8.97
C ASN A 130 15.35 -3.70 9.40
N ALA A 131 14.50 -4.14 10.34
CA ALA A 131 14.42 -5.52 10.80
C ALA A 131 13.34 -6.34 10.07
N MET A 132 13.04 -6.01 8.80
CA MET A 132 11.90 -6.59 8.07
C MET A 132 11.93 -8.11 8.04
N SER A 133 13.08 -8.72 7.73
CA SER A 133 13.22 -10.19 7.70
C SER A 133 12.81 -10.81 9.04
N ASP A 134 13.35 -10.31 10.15
CA ASP A 134 13.04 -10.85 11.48
C ASP A 134 11.59 -10.62 11.88
N ASN A 135 11.00 -9.49 11.46
CA ASN A 135 9.63 -9.16 11.77
C ASN A 135 8.64 -10.00 10.97
N VAL A 136 8.78 -10.10 9.65
CA VAL A 136 7.82 -10.83 8.81
C VAL A 136 7.88 -12.34 9.06
N ASN A 137 9.03 -12.90 9.43
CA ASN A 137 9.18 -14.33 9.74
C ASN A 137 8.39 -14.78 10.99
N LYS A 138 7.89 -13.84 11.80
CA LYS A 138 7.00 -14.13 12.94
C LYS A 138 5.56 -14.40 12.49
N HIS A 139 5.22 -14.11 11.23
CA HIS A 139 3.85 -14.15 10.72
C HIS A 139 3.71 -15.16 9.57
N ASN A 140 2.92 -16.20 9.78
CA ASN A 140 2.71 -17.26 8.77
C ASN A 140 2.18 -16.73 7.42
N ALA A 141 1.46 -15.61 7.42
CA ALA A 141 0.94 -14.98 6.21
C ALA A 141 2.04 -14.57 5.21
N TYR A 142 3.28 -14.39 5.68
CA TYR A 142 4.42 -13.99 4.86
C TYR A 142 5.21 -15.16 4.27
N ASN A 143 4.86 -16.40 4.58
CA ASN A 143 5.65 -17.58 4.17
C ASN A 143 5.48 -17.96 2.68
N ARG A 144 4.59 -17.29 1.93
CA ARG A 144 4.42 -17.52 0.49
C ARG A 144 5.72 -17.16 -0.26
N PRO A 145 6.26 -18.03 -1.13
CA PRO A 145 7.49 -17.73 -1.87
C PRO A 145 7.45 -16.43 -2.68
N ALA A 146 6.31 -16.12 -3.32
CA ALA A 146 6.14 -14.89 -4.08
C ALA A 146 6.17 -13.62 -3.20
N VAL A 147 5.68 -13.71 -1.96
CA VAL A 147 5.76 -12.62 -0.98
C VAL A 147 7.22 -12.44 -0.55
N GLN A 148 7.90 -13.53 -0.19
CA GLN A 148 9.32 -13.49 0.20
C GLN A 148 10.21 -12.91 -0.90
N GLU A 149 9.97 -13.28 -2.15
CA GLU A 149 10.71 -12.73 -3.29
C GLU A 149 10.50 -11.21 -3.44
N SER A 150 9.26 -10.74 -3.24
CA SER A 150 8.93 -9.32 -3.29
C SER A 150 9.59 -8.51 -2.16
N LEU A 151 9.84 -9.12 -1.01
CA LEU A 151 10.43 -8.45 0.15
C LEU A 151 11.96 -8.42 0.14
N LYS A 152 12.62 -9.37 -0.52
CA LYS A 152 14.10 -9.47 -0.57
C LYS A 152 14.81 -8.14 -0.85
N PRO A 153 14.38 -7.30 -1.82
CA PRO A 153 15.06 -6.04 -2.10
C PRO A 153 14.99 -5.01 -0.96
N LEU A 154 14.03 -5.17 -0.05
CA LEU A 154 13.75 -4.22 1.03
C LEU A 154 14.53 -4.55 2.31
N VAL A 155 14.92 -5.81 2.51
CA VAL A 155 15.54 -6.28 3.76
C VAL A 155 16.85 -5.54 4.05
N GLY A 156 16.96 -5.01 5.27
CA GLY A 156 18.18 -4.37 5.78
C GLY A 156 18.49 -2.99 5.18
N GLN A 157 17.64 -2.47 4.30
CA GLN A 157 17.74 -1.08 3.84
C GLN A 157 17.42 -0.09 4.98
N PRO A 158 17.93 1.16 4.93
CA PRO A 158 17.56 2.17 5.92
C PRO A 158 16.05 2.42 5.98
N VAL A 159 15.50 2.65 7.17
CA VAL A 159 14.06 2.90 7.38
C VAL A 159 13.56 4.08 6.53
N TRP A 160 14.31 5.18 6.46
CA TRP A 160 13.93 6.33 5.64
C TRP A 160 13.79 5.99 4.15
N LEU A 161 14.58 5.03 3.65
CA LEU A 161 14.53 4.62 2.25
C LEU A 161 13.25 3.85 1.95
N LEU A 162 12.83 2.94 2.84
CA LEU A 162 11.54 2.26 2.74
C LEU A 162 10.37 3.25 2.74
N LEU A 163 10.42 4.25 3.63
CA LEU A 163 9.39 5.28 3.69
C LEU A 163 9.35 6.14 2.42
N SER A 164 10.50 6.52 1.89
CA SER A 164 10.60 7.42 0.71
C SER A 164 10.33 6.71 -0.62
N ILE A 165 10.80 5.47 -0.78
CA ILE A 165 10.73 4.75 -2.05
C ILE A 165 9.54 3.79 -2.04
N THR A 166 9.50 2.85 -1.11
CA THR A 166 8.45 1.81 -1.07
C THR A 166 7.08 2.39 -0.71
N CYS A 167 7.01 3.24 0.33
CA CYS A 167 5.75 3.77 0.83
C CYS A 167 5.31 5.05 0.09
N TYR A 168 6.25 5.89 -0.37
CA TYR A 168 5.92 7.12 -1.10
C TYR A 168 6.02 6.95 -2.62
N ALA A 169 7.23 6.87 -3.20
CA ALA A 169 7.41 6.97 -4.64
C ALA A 169 6.71 5.83 -5.42
N HIS A 170 6.83 4.59 -4.95
CA HIS A 170 6.18 3.42 -5.53
C HIS A 170 4.65 3.53 -5.46
N CYS A 171 4.12 3.89 -4.29
CA CYS A 171 2.68 4.09 -4.12
C CYS A 171 2.16 5.23 -4.99
N TRP A 172 2.90 6.34 -5.09
CA TRP A 172 2.56 7.44 -5.97
C TRP A 172 2.51 7.01 -7.44
N ALA A 173 3.50 6.24 -7.90
CA ALA A 173 3.54 5.72 -9.26
C ALA A 173 2.30 4.86 -9.58
N HIS A 174 1.86 4.01 -8.66
CA HIS A 174 0.63 3.23 -8.82
C HIS A 174 -0.64 4.08 -8.87
N LEU A 175 -0.70 5.19 -8.14
CA LEU A 175 -1.84 6.11 -8.25
C LEU A 175 -1.86 6.82 -9.60
N GLU A 176 -0.71 7.17 -10.17
CA GLU A 176 -0.64 7.69 -11.54
C GLU A 176 -0.97 6.63 -12.59
N GLU A 177 -0.56 5.38 -12.37
CA GLU A 177 -0.93 4.25 -13.23
C GLU A 177 -2.45 4.09 -13.30
N ILE A 178 -3.16 4.13 -12.17
CA ILE A 178 -4.63 4.09 -12.14
C ILE A 178 -5.22 5.21 -13.00
N ARG A 179 -4.72 6.44 -12.86
CA ARG A 179 -5.22 7.59 -13.64
C ARG A 179 -5.02 7.39 -15.14
N LEU A 180 -3.82 6.96 -15.54
CA LEU A 180 -3.46 6.75 -16.95
C LEU A 180 -4.28 5.62 -17.58
N LEU A 181 -4.38 4.48 -16.90
CA LEU A 181 -5.14 3.32 -17.39
C LEU A 181 -6.63 3.63 -17.46
N THR A 182 -7.17 4.36 -16.48
CA THR A 182 -8.58 4.78 -16.50
C THR A 182 -8.86 5.68 -17.70
N ALA A 183 -8.02 6.69 -17.94
CA ALA A 183 -8.16 7.57 -19.09
C ALA A 183 -8.11 6.81 -20.42
N ALA A 184 -7.14 5.89 -20.57
CA ALA A 184 -7.00 5.04 -21.76
C ALA A 184 -8.20 4.11 -21.97
N GLY A 185 -8.74 3.54 -20.88
CA GLY A 185 -9.89 2.65 -20.93
C GLY A 185 -11.20 3.36 -21.32
N ARG A 186 -11.33 4.65 -21.02
CA ARG A 186 -12.48 5.46 -21.42
C ARG A 186 -12.41 5.87 -22.91
N THR A 187 -11.24 6.21 -23.43
CA THR A 187 -11.07 6.60 -24.83
C THR A 187 -11.21 5.44 -25.81
N ALA A 188 -10.88 4.21 -25.42
CA ALA A 188 -11.06 3.03 -26.28
C ALA A 188 -12.53 2.69 -26.62
N ARG A 189 -13.51 3.40 -26.04
CA ARG A 189 -14.95 3.27 -26.32
C ARG A 189 -15.51 4.33 -27.28
N GLN A 190 -14.72 5.33 -27.70
CA GLN A 190 -15.11 6.33 -28.71
C GLN A 190 -14.64 5.89 -30.10
#